data_AF-A0AAV9ECE3-F1
#
_entry.id   AF-A0AAV9ECE3-F1
#
_cell.length_a   1.000
_cell.length_b   1.000
_cell.length_c   1.000
_cell.angle_alpha   90.00
_cell.angle_beta   90.00
_cell.angle_gamma   90.00
#
_symmetry.space_group_name_H-M   'P 1'
#
loop_
_entity.id
_entity.type
_entity.pdbx_description
1 polymer ?
#
loop_
_entity_poly.entity_id
_entity_poly.type
_entity_poly.pdbx_seq_one_letter_code
_entity_poly.pdbx_strand_id
1 'polypeptide(L)'
;MGCSFSGLNALYDAVNGGGDVWINETRFRIVRQLGEGGFAYVYLVKEVVSAASPEPRFKDSSHVSDDGTYAMKKVLIQTEEQLQLVRQEIHVSSLFSHPNLLPLLDHAIIAVKGSKEGSWHHEAYLLFPVHLDGTLLDNAKVMQTKKEFFSTFDVLQIFRQLCAGLKHMHSFDPPYAHNDVKPGNVLITHRKGQPPLAILMDFGSARPARKEICSRSEALQLQVWRISI
;
A
#
# COMPACT_ATOMS: atom_id res chain seq x y z
N MET A 1 -6.09 27.48 -24.92
CA MET A 1 -5.56 28.54 -24.04
C MET A 1 -5.17 27.87 -22.73
N GLY A 2 -3.88 27.81 -22.46
CA GLY A 2 -3.32 27.04 -21.36
C GLY A 2 -3.49 27.74 -20.02
N CYS A 3 -4.00 27.01 -19.04
CA CYS A 3 -3.98 27.43 -17.64
C CYS A 3 -2.87 26.66 -16.93
N SER A 4 -1.74 27.33 -16.71
CA SER A 4 -0.74 26.93 -15.73
C SER A 4 -1.33 27.20 -14.34
N PHE A 5 -1.89 26.16 -13.71
CA PHE A 5 -2.27 26.23 -12.30
C PHE A 5 -1.07 25.84 -11.46
N SER A 6 -0.41 26.86 -10.93
CA SER A 6 0.67 26.79 -9.97
C SER A 6 0.20 26.03 -8.72
N GLY A 7 0.51 24.73 -8.64
CA GLY A 7 0.23 23.85 -7.50
C GLY A 7 1.00 24.15 -6.21
N LEU A 8 1.37 25.41 -5.97
CA LEU A 8 2.27 25.79 -4.87
C LEU A 8 1.57 26.21 -3.57
N ASN A 9 0.27 26.50 -3.55
CA ASN A 9 -0.38 27.06 -2.37
C ASN A 9 -1.19 26.07 -1.51
N ALA A 10 -1.24 24.78 -1.86
CA ALA A 10 -2.05 23.79 -1.14
C ALA A 10 -1.27 22.84 -0.22
N LEU A 11 0.07 22.92 -0.16
CA LEU A 11 0.93 21.89 0.43
C LEU A 11 1.56 22.24 1.78
N TYR A 12 1.32 23.43 2.34
CA TYR A 12 1.99 23.88 3.57
C TYR A 12 1.28 23.57 4.91
N ASP A 13 0.04 23.07 4.90
CA ASP A 13 -0.71 22.79 6.14
C ASP A 13 -0.54 21.36 6.69
N ALA A 14 0.27 20.50 6.06
CA ALA A 14 0.31 19.07 6.36
C ALA A 14 1.19 18.65 7.55
N VAL A 15 1.58 19.57 8.44
CA VAL A 15 2.32 19.20 9.68
C VAL A 15 1.37 18.98 10.87
N ASN A 16 0.14 19.47 10.82
CA ASN A 16 -0.86 19.23 11.86
C ASN A 16 -2.20 18.89 11.19
N GLY A 17 -2.69 17.65 11.39
CA GLY A 17 -3.88 17.09 10.74
C GLY A 17 -4.98 18.11 10.41
N GLY A 18 -5.22 18.31 9.11
CA GLY A 18 -6.14 19.33 8.61
C GLY A 18 -5.97 19.71 7.14
N GLY A 19 -5.00 19.13 6.41
CA GLY A 19 -4.73 19.42 5.00
C GLY A 19 -5.51 18.53 4.03
N ASP A 20 -5.76 19.09 2.84
CA ASP A 20 -6.22 18.32 1.69
C ASP A 20 -5.01 17.98 0.80
N VAL A 21 -5.06 16.83 0.15
CA VAL A 21 -4.02 16.30 -0.75
C VAL A 21 -4.64 15.94 -2.09
N TRP A 22 -3.92 16.19 -3.16
CA TRP A 22 -4.32 15.84 -4.51
C TRP A 22 -3.52 14.65 -5.00
N ILE A 23 -4.20 13.61 -5.46
CA ILE A 23 -3.61 12.51 -6.20
C ILE A 23 -4.25 12.56 -7.58
N ASN A 24 -3.46 12.97 -8.57
CA ASN A 24 -3.94 13.31 -9.91
C ASN A 24 -5.11 14.31 -9.81
N GLU A 25 -6.24 14.01 -10.44
CA GLU A 25 -7.43 14.88 -10.46
C GLU A 25 -8.33 14.72 -9.21
N THR A 26 -7.96 13.87 -8.25
CA THR A 26 -8.82 13.54 -7.11
C THR A 26 -8.30 14.21 -5.84
N ARG A 27 -9.19 14.95 -5.17
CA ARG A 27 -8.91 15.63 -3.90
C ARG A 27 -9.32 14.75 -2.74
N PHE A 28 -8.43 14.61 -1.77
CA PHE A 28 -8.67 13.88 -0.53
C PHE A 28 -8.41 14.77 0.67
N ARG A 29 -9.25 14.64 1.70
CA ARG A 29 -9.01 15.24 3.01
C ARG A 29 -8.28 14.26 3.91
N ILE A 30 -7.18 14.68 4.51
CA ILE A 30 -6.49 13.87 5.52
C ILE A 30 -7.31 13.88 6.81
N VAL A 31 -7.72 12.69 7.27
CA VAL A 31 -8.52 12.51 8.48
C VAL A 31 -7.62 12.30 9.69
N ARG A 32 -6.72 11.31 9.63
CA ARG A 32 -5.75 11.00 10.68
C ARG A 32 -4.63 10.12 10.16
N GLN A 33 -3.52 10.05 10.88
CA GLN A 33 -2.47 9.07 10.61
C GLN A 33 -2.89 7.68 11.13
N LEU A 34 -2.58 6.64 10.35
CA LEU A 34 -2.78 5.22 10.67
C LEU A 34 -1.48 4.55 11.12
N GLY A 35 -0.34 4.96 10.57
CA GLY A 35 0.96 4.37 10.90
C GLY A 35 2.14 5.14 10.31
N GLU A 36 3.34 4.74 10.72
CA GLU A 36 4.63 5.30 10.30
C GLU A 36 5.68 4.19 10.24
N GLY A 37 6.59 4.27 9.26
CA GLY A 37 7.77 3.43 9.18
C GLY A 37 8.83 4.05 8.28
N GLY A 38 10.03 4.29 8.81
CA GLY A 38 11.14 4.88 8.05
C GLY A 38 10.76 6.21 7.41
N PHE A 39 10.75 6.24 6.08
CA PHE A 39 10.37 7.42 5.28
C PHE A 39 8.92 7.40 4.78
N ALA A 40 8.10 6.47 5.27
CA ALA A 40 6.73 6.27 4.84
C ALA A 40 5.73 6.53 5.98
N TYR A 41 4.66 7.22 5.64
CA TYR A 41 3.55 7.56 6.53
C TYR A 41 2.26 7.07 5.89
N VAL A 42 1.38 6.46 6.68
CA VAL A 42 0.07 5.99 6.20
C VAL A 42 -1.00 6.83 6.86
N TYR A 43 -1.88 7.42 6.06
CA TYR A 43 -2.99 8.25 6.51
C TYR A 43 -4.32 7.67 6.09
N LEU A 44 -5.32 7.81 6.96
CA LEU A 44 -6.72 7.70 6.60
C LEU A 44 -7.11 8.98 5.88
N VAL A 45 -7.63 8.86 4.67
CA VAL A 45 -8.08 9.99 3.86
C VAL A 45 -9.51 9.78 3.40
N LYS A 46 -10.24 10.86 3.17
CA LYS A 46 -11.62 10.83 2.65
C LYS A 46 -11.69 11.59 1.34
N GLU A 47 -12.25 10.97 0.31
CA GLU A 47 -12.45 11.63 -0.98
C GLU A 47 -13.40 12.83 -0.83
N VAL A 48 -12.97 13.98 -1.37
CA VAL A 48 -13.77 15.21 -1.39
C VAL A 48 -14.55 15.23 -2.70
N VAL A 49 -15.75 14.68 -2.63
CA VAL A 49 -16.69 14.57 -3.74
C VAL A 49 -17.25 15.96 -4.09
N SER A 50 -17.10 16.38 -5.34
CA SER A 50 -17.66 17.64 -5.84
C SER A 50 -19.15 17.49 -6.16
N ALA A 51 -19.92 18.58 -6.06
CA ALA A 51 -21.33 18.59 -6.48
C ALA A 51 -21.51 18.19 -7.96
N ALA A 52 -20.48 18.31 -8.79
CA ALA A 52 -20.49 17.90 -10.20
C ALA A 52 -20.29 16.39 -10.42
N SER A 53 -19.73 15.68 -9.43
CA SER A 53 -19.42 14.25 -9.50
C SER A 53 -19.82 13.62 -8.16
N PRO A 54 -21.12 13.40 -7.89
CA PRO A 54 -21.62 13.08 -6.55
C PRO A 54 -21.25 11.68 -6.04
N GLU A 55 -20.62 10.85 -6.87
CA GLU A 55 -20.23 9.49 -6.54
C GLU A 55 -18.70 9.39 -6.41
N PRO A 56 -18.18 8.72 -5.35
CA PRO A 56 -16.76 8.45 -5.20
C PRO A 56 -16.20 7.68 -6.39
N ARG A 57 -15.00 8.07 -6.85
CA ARG A 57 -14.39 7.55 -8.08
C ARG A 57 -14.08 6.05 -8.03
N PHE A 58 -13.88 5.47 -6.85
CA PHE A 58 -13.36 4.10 -6.69
C PHE A 58 -14.38 3.09 -6.13
N LYS A 59 -15.69 3.35 -6.27
CA LYS A 59 -16.78 2.53 -5.66
C LYS A 59 -16.85 1.06 -6.10
N ASP A 60 -16.30 0.69 -7.25
CA ASP A 60 -16.48 -0.66 -7.82
C ASP A 60 -15.53 -1.73 -7.29
N SER A 61 -14.57 -1.38 -6.42
CA SER A 61 -13.66 -2.37 -5.84
C SER A 61 -14.29 -3.00 -4.60
N SER A 62 -14.31 -4.34 -4.53
CA SER A 62 -14.80 -5.13 -3.39
C SER A 62 -14.09 -4.83 -2.06
N HIS A 63 -13.01 -4.05 -2.12
CA HIS A 63 -12.18 -3.63 -1.01
C HIS A 63 -12.50 -2.22 -0.49
N VAL A 64 -13.24 -1.40 -1.24
CA VAL A 64 -13.44 0.03 -0.91
C VAL A 64 -14.58 0.18 0.09
N SER A 65 -14.39 1.10 1.04
CA SER A 65 -15.39 1.40 2.06
C SER A 65 -16.55 2.22 1.47
N ASP A 66 -17.76 1.97 1.98
CA ASP A 66 -18.97 2.64 1.50
C ASP A 66 -18.98 4.16 1.78
N ASP A 67 -18.15 4.63 2.72
CA ASP A 67 -18.11 6.01 3.17
C ASP A 67 -17.08 6.90 2.44
N GLY A 68 -16.43 6.35 1.41
CA GLY A 68 -15.44 7.05 0.58
C GLY A 68 -14.12 7.30 1.29
N THR A 69 -13.73 6.40 2.21
CA THR A 69 -12.45 6.47 2.93
C THR A 69 -11.41 5.51 2.36
N TYR A 70 -10.15 5.92 2.43
CA TYR A 70 -9.04 5.21 1.83
C TYR A 70 -7.80 5.30 2.72
N ALA A 71 -6.83 4.42 2.49
CA ALA A 71 -5.52 4.51 3.08
C ALA A 71 -4.56 5.12 2.05
N MET A 72 -3.89 6.22 2.41
CA MET A 72 -2.89 6.87 1.58
C MET A 72 -1.51 6.70 2.21
N LYS A 73 -0.61 6.02 1.50
CA LYS A 73 0.81 5.93 1.85
C LYS A 73 1.56 7.11 1.21
N LYS A 74 2.11 8.00 2.03
CA LYS A 74 3.04 9.06 1.63
C LYS A 74 4.48 8.58 1.85
N VAL A 75 5.33 8.66 0.84
CA VAL A 75 6.75 8.30 0.93
C VAL A 75 7.60 9.52 0.62
N LEU A 76 8.50 9.87 1.54
CA LEU A 76 9.52 10.90 1.33
C LEU A 76 10.72 10.30 0.60
N ILE A 77 11.10 10.88 -0.54
CA ILE A 77 12.13 10.35 -1.42
C ILE A 77 13.28 11.37 -1.51
N GLN A 78 14.42 11.00 -0.96
CA GLN A 78 15.60 11.84 -0.85
C GLN A 78 16.72 11.44 -1.82
N THR A 79 16.68 10.22 -2.36
CA THR A 79 17.70 9.71 -3.30
C THR A 79 17.07 9.09 -4.55
N GLU A 80 17.85 8.96 -5.62
CA GLU A 80 17.40 8.32 -6.86
C GLU A 80 17.15 6.82 -6.63
N GLU A 81 17.93 6.15 -5.79
CA GLU A 81 17.72 4.74 -5.46
C GLU A 81 16.37 4.52 -4.77
N GLN A 82 15.98 5.41 -3.84
CA GLN A 82 14.66 5.39 -3.22
C GLN A 82 13.55 5.60 -4.26
N LEU A 83 13.75 6.54 -5.21
CA LEU A 83 12.79 6.79 -6.28
C LEU A 83 12.57 5.54 -7.14
N GLN A 84 13.65 4.83 -7.48
CA GLN A 84 13.57 3.59 -8.26
C GLN A 84 12.86 2.47 -7.49
N LEU A 85 13.10 2.35 -6.18
CA LEU A 85 12.40 1.38 -5.33
C LEU A 85 10.88 1.67 -5.28
N VAL A 86 10.49 2.94 -5.13
CA VAL A 86 9.07 3.34 -5.12
C VAL A 86 8.42 3.10 -6.48
N ARG A 87 9.10 3.45 -7.59
CA ARG A 87 8.62 3.15 -8.95
C ARG A 87 8.41 1.67 -9.16
N GLN A 88 9.33 0.84 -8.65
CA GLN A 88 9.22 -0.61 -8.71
C GLN A 88 8.03 -1.12 -7.88
N GLU A 89 7.84 -0.61 -6.67
CA GLU A 89 6.69 -0.96 -5.82
C GLU A 89 5.36 -0.63 -6.52
N ILE A 90 5.24 0.58 -7.08
CA ILE A 90 4.06 1.01 -7.84
C ILE A 90 3.82 0.08 -9.03
N HIS A 91 4.86 -0.15 -9.84
CA HIS A 91 4.78 -1.02 -11.01
C HIS A 91 4.26 -2.41 -10.63
N VAL A 92 4.90 -3.07 -9.67
CA VAL A 92 4.51 -4.43 -9.25
C VAL A 92 3.11 -4.46 -8.64
N SER A 93 2.76 -3.47 -7.80
CA SER A 93 1.42 -3.39 -7.19
C SER A 93 0.31 -3.23 -8.24
N SER A 94 0.59 -2.54 -9.36
CA SER A 94 -0.37 -2.36 -10.46
C SER A 94 -0.57 -3.61 -11.33
N LEU A 95 0.29 -4.62 -11.22
CA LEU A 95 0.14 -5.86 -11.99
C LEU A 95 -0.97 -6.76 -11.45
N PHE A 96 -1.25 -6.69 -10.14
CA PHE A 96 -2.07 -7.70 -9.47
C PHE A 96 -3.51 -7.21 -9.27
N SER A 97 -4.47 -8.08 -9.61
CA SER A 97 -5.88 -7.86 -9.35
C SER A 97 -6.51 -9.15 -8.84
N HIS A 98 -6.70 -9.22 -7.52
CA HIS A 98 -7.20 -10.42 -6.85
C HIS A 98 -7.81 -10.08 -5.47
N PRO A 99 -8.91 -10.71 -5.04
CA PRO A 99 -9.59 -10.38 -3.77
C PRO A 99 -8.77 -10.60 -2.49
N ASN A 100 -7.61 -11.25 -2.59
CA ASN A 100 -6.69 -11.50 -1.47
C ASN A 100 -5.34 -10.79 -1.62
N LEU A 101 -5.24 -9.84 -2.56
CA LEU A 101 -4.08 -8.97 -2.75
C LEU A 101 -4.56 -7.51 -2.68
N LEU A 102 -3.89 -6.66 -1.93
CA LEU A 102 -4.31 -5.26 -1.77
C LEU A 102 -4.13 -4.51 -3.10
N PRO A 103 -5.21 -4.01 -3.73
CA PRO A 103 -5.08 -3.30 -5.00
C PRO A 103 -4.54 -1.89 -4.79
N LEU A 104 -3.65 -1.44 -5.70
CA LEU A 104 -3.28 -0.04 -5.82
C LEU A 104 -4.37 0.70 -6.61
N LEU A 105 -5.07 1.65 -5.98
CA LEU A 105 -6.19 2.37 -6.60
C LEU A 105 -5.72 3.55 -7.47
N ASP A 106 -4.77 4.32 -6.94
CA ASP A 106 -4.19 5.47 -7.63
C ASP A 106 -2.79 5.76 -7.07
N HIS A 107 -2.00 6.53 -7.80
CA HIS A 107 -0.69 6.98 -7.32
C HIS A 107 -0.24 8.29 -8.00
N ALA A 108 0.67 8.99 -7.33
CA ALA A 108 1.36 10.15 -7.89
C ALA A 108 2.79 10.23 -7.33
N ILE A 109 3.73 10.71 -8.15
CA ILE A 109 5.07 11.11 -7.69
C ILE A 109 5.23 12.58 -8.07
N ILE A 110 5.51 13.43 -7.08
CA ILE A 110 5.65 14.87 -7.27
C ILE A 110 7.05 15.32 -6.86
N ALA A 111 7.59 16.32 -7.56
CA ALA A 111 8.81 17.00 -7.16
C ALA A 111 8.45 18.14 -6.19
N VAL A 112 9.11 18.17 -5.04
CA VAL A 112 8.91 19.15 -3.97
C VAL A 112 10.18 19.96 -3.78
N LYS A 113 10.02 21.28 -3.74
CA LYS A 113 11.13 22.20 -3.50
C LYS A 113 11.58 22.04 -2.04
N GLY A 114 12.86 21.73 -1.85
CA GLY A 114 13.45 21.59 -0.52
C GLY A 114 13.72 22.94 0.15
N SER A 115 14.06 22.88 1.44
CA SER A 115 14.29 24.06 2.28
C SER A 115 15.54 24.85 1.90
N LYS A 116 16.50 24.23 1.20
CA LYS A 116 17.68 24.91 0.66
C LYS A 116 17.42 25.36 -0.77
N GLU A 117 17.87 26.55 -1.12
CA GLU A 117 17.75 27.09 -2.47
C GLU A 117 18.41 26.14 -3.49
N GLY A 118 17.66 25.73 -4.51
CA GLY A 118 18.10 24.75 -5.51
C GLY A 118 17.97 23.27 -5.12
N SER A 119 17.60 22.95 -3.87
CA SER A 119 17.33 21.56 -3.47
C SER A 119 15.93 21.12 -3.88
N TRP A 120 15.81 19.93 -4.45
CA TRP A 120 14.54 19.28 -4.79
C TRP A 120 14.56 17.86 -4.22
N HIS A 121 13.42 17.41 -3.73
CA HIS A 121 13.19 16.02 -3.34
C HIS A 121 11.89 15.55 -3.99
N HIS A 122 11.62 14.25 -3.96
CA HIS A 122 10.36 13.72 -4.45
C HIS A 122 9.48 13.29 -3.28
N GLU A 123 8.18 13.33 -3.48
CA GLU A 123 7.20 12.68 -2.62
C GLU A 123 6.35 11.77 -3.48
N ALA A 124 6.09 10.55 -3.00
CA ALA A 124 5.15 9.64 -3.64
C ALA A 124 3.91 9.43 -2.77
N TYR A 125 2.77 9.34 -3.43
CA TYR A 125 1.47 9.12 -2.84
C TYR A 125 0.87 7.87 -3.48
N LEU A 126 0.56 6.86 -2.68
CA LEU A 126 -0.07 5.61 -3.12
C LEU A 126 -1.39 5.45 -2.39
N LEU A 127 -2.48 5.24 -3.13
CA LEU A 127 -3.83 5.13 -2.60
C LEU A 127 -4.29 3.67 -2.60
N PHE A 128 -4.81 3.21 -1.47
CA PHE A 128 -5.29 1.86 -1.25
C PHE A 128 -6.67 1.87 -0.60
N PRO A 129 -7.45 0.79 -0.72
CA PRO A 129 -8.61 0.59 0.12
C PRO A 129 -8.19 0.52 1.60
N VAL A 130 -9.01 1.06 2.50
CA VAL A 130 -8.71 1.04 3.93
C VAL A 130 -9.26 -0.21 4.61
N HIS A 131 -8.43 -0.84 5.45
CA HIS A 131 -8.81 -1.98 6.29
C HIS A 131 -8.57 -1.62 7.76
N LEU A 132 -9.63 -1.18 8.44
CA LEU A 132 -9.55 -0.62 9.80
C LEU A 132 -9.38 -1.68 10.91
N ASP A 133 -9.66 -2.94 10.63
CA ASP A 133 -9.42 -4.05 11.56
C ASP A 133 -7.92 -4.40 11.69
N GLY A 134 -7.06 -3.72 10.92
CA GLY A 134 -5.61 -3.82 11.04
C GLY A 134 -5.04 -5.11 10.48
N THR A 135 -3.81 -5.42 10.89
CA THR A 135 -3.08 -6.58 10.41
C THR A 135 -3.39 -7.83 11.23
N LEU A 136 -3.06 -9.01 10.69
CA LEU A 136 -3.13 -10.28 11.41
C LEU A 136 -2.24 -10.24 12.66
N LEU A 137 -1.10 -9.54 12.60
CA LEU A 137 -0.25 -9.31 13.78
C LEU A 137 -0.97 -8.47 14.85
N ASP A 138 -1.67 -7.40 14.48
CA ASP A 138 -2.43 -6.57 15.43
C ASP A 138 -3.56 -7.37 16.07
N ASN A 139 -4.29 -8.15 15.26
CA ASN A 139 -5.35 -9.04 15.73
C ASN A 139 -4.80 -10.09 16.71
N ALA A 140 -3.67 -10.71 16.39
CA ALA A 140 -3.02 -11.69 17.27
C ALA A 140 -2.60 -11.07 18.60
N LYS A 141 -2.06 -9.84 18.62
CA LYS A 141 -1.72 -9.13 19.86
C LYS A 141 -2.96 -8.85 20.71
N VAL A 142 -4.04 -8.36 20.11
CA VAL A 142 -5.31 -8.11 20.82
C VAL A 142 -5.86 -9.41 21.41
N MET A 143 -5.92 -10.48 20.62
CA MET A 143 -6.37 -11.79 21.07
C MET A 143 -5.54 -12.33 22.22
N GLN A 144 -4.20 -12.18 22.16
CA GLN A 144 -3.31 -12.59 23.24
C GLN A 144 -3.64 -11.88 24.56
N THR A 145 -3.90 -10.57 24.54
CA THR A 145 -4.29 -9.83 25.76
C THR A 145 -5.63 -10.31 26.34
N LYS A 146 -6.53 -10.78 25.48
CA LYS A 146 -7.85 -11.31 25.86
C LYS A 146 -7.84 -12.81 26.15
N LYS A 147 -6.73 -13.51 25.92
CA LYS A 147 -6.62 -14.98 25.92
C LYS A 147 -7.60 -15.65 24.95
N GLU A 148 -7.86 -14.98 23.83
CA GLU A 148 -8.67 -15.47 22.72
C GLU A 148 -7.75 -16.05 21.62
N PHE A 149 -8.34 -16.84 20.73
CA PHE A 149 -7.65 -17.41 19.58
C PHE A 149 -8.61 -17.44 18.39
N PHE A 150 -8.07 -17.36 17.19
CA PHE A 150 -8.82 -17.73 15.99
C PHE A 150 -9.25 -19.20 16.10
N SER A 151 -10.49 -19.48 15.66
CA SER A 151 -10.92 -20.87 15.53
C SER A 151 -10.08 -21.59 14.47
N THR A 152 -9.96 -22.92 14.56
CA THR A 152 -9.28 -23.71 13.52
C THR A 152 -9.87 -23.45 12.13
N PHE A 153 -11.19 -23.24 12.04
CA PHE A 153 -11.86 -22.90 10.79
C PHE A 153 -11.37 -21.56 10.23
N ASP A 154 -11.29 -20.52 11.06
CA ASP A 154 -10.82 -19.20 10.64
C ASP A 154 -9.37 -19.24 10.19
N VAL A 155 -8.50 -19.96 10.92
CA VAL A 155 -7.10 -20.14 10.53
C VAL A 155 -6.99 -20.79 9.15
N LEU A 156 -7.77 -21.84 8.89
CA LEU A 156 -7.79 -22.51 7.58
C LEU A 156 -8.33 -21.59 6.48
N GLN A 157 -9.35 -20.77 6.76
CA GLN A 157 -9.88 -19.81 5.78
C GLN A 157 -8.88 -18.70 5.46
N ILE A 158 -8.19 -18.17 6.47
CA ILE A 158 -7.12 -17.17 6.29
C ILE A 158 -6.00 -17.78 5.42
N PHE A 159 -5.53 -18.98 5.78
CA PHE A 159 -4.46 -19.66 5.02
C PHE A 159 -4.86 -19.91 3.56
N ARG A 160 -6.08 -20.42 3.33
CA ARG A 160 -6.61 -20.67 1.97
C ARG A 160 -6.64 -19.40 1.13
N GLN A 161 -7.07 -18.28 1.71
CA GLN A 161 -7.12 -16.97 1.05
C GLN A 161 -5.72 -16.45 0.69
N LEU A 162 -4.75 -16.55 1.59
CA LEU A 162 -3.36 -16.19 1.31
C LEU A 162 -2.77 -17.06 0.20
N CYS A 163 -3.03 -18.37 0.21
CA CYS A 163 -2.62 -19.25 -0.88
C CYS A 163 -3.27 -18.87 -2.22
N ALA A 164 -4.53 -18.41 -2.24
CA ALA A 164 -5.19 -17.94 -3.45
C ALA A 164 -4.51 -16.69 -4.02
N GLY A 165 -4.20 -15.69 -3.18
CA GLY A 165 -3.45 -14.50 -3.58
C GLY A 165 -2.04 -14.82 -4.10
N LEU A 166 -1.30 -15.66 -3.37
CA LEU A 166 0.04 -16.10 -3.80
C LEU A 166 -0.01 -16.90 -5.11
N LYS A 167 -1.00 -17.80 -5.27
CA LYS A 167 -1.21 -18.52 -6.53
C LYS A 167 -1.45 -17.56 -7.69
N HIS A 168 -2.20 -16.48 -7.49
CA HIS A 168 -2.39 -15.46 -8.51
C HIS A 168 -1.06 -14.81 -8.91
N MET A 169 -0.25 -14.34 -7.95
CA MET A 169 1.08 -13.77 -8.24
C MET A 169 2.00 -14.78 -8.98
N HIS A 170 1.95 -16.04 -8.57
CA HIS A 170 2.77 -17.12 -9.15
C HIS A 170 2.31 -17.54 -10.55
N SER A 171 1.12 -17.11 -10.99
CA SER A 171 0.56 -17.45 -12.31
C SER A 171 1.00 -16.52 -13.43
N PHE A 172 1.67 -15.41 -13.11
CA PHE A 172 2.24 -14.49 -14.09
C PHE A 172 3.42 -15.14 -14.83
N ASP A 173 3.76 -14.59 -15.99
CA ASP A 173 4.95 -14.96 -16.75
C ASP A 173 5.83 -13.73 -16.99
N PRO A 174 7.04 -13.65 -16.39
CA PRO A 174 7.58 -14.59 -15.41
C PRO A 174 6.77 -14.57 -14.09
N PRO A 175 6.78 -15.67 -13.32
CA PRO A 175 6.06 -15.73 -12.04
C PRO A 175 6.67 -14.73 -11.06
N TYR A 176 5.86 -14.12 -10.19
CA TYR A 176 6.33 -13.22 -9.13
C TYR A 176 6.32 -13.90 -7.77
N ALA A 177 7.33 -13.64 -6.94
CA ALA A 177 7.34 -14.02 -5.53
C ALA A 177 7.20 -12.76 -4.66
N HIS A 178 6.43 -12.85 -3.58
CA HIS A 178 6.22 -11.74 -2.65
C HIS A 178 7.46 -11.42 -1.79
N ASN A 179 8.20 -12.46 -1.37
CA ASN A 179 9.42 -12.39 -0.55
C ASN A 179 9.30 -11.76 0.86
N ASP A 180 8.09 -11.40 1.33
CA ASP A 180 7.90 -10.80 2.66
C ASP A 180 6.53 -11.16 3.26
N VAL A 181 6.14 -12.44 3.14
CA VAL A 181 4.88 -12.93 3.70
C VAL A 181 5.06 -13.14 5.21
N LYS A 182 4.41 -12.30 6.00
CA LYS A 182 4.41 -12.33 7.47
C LYS A 182 3.09 -11.77 8.03
N PRO A 183 2.73 -12.05 9.29
CA PRO A 183 1.47 -11.57 9.87
C PRO A 183 1.28 -10.04 9.82
N GLY A 184 2.37 -9.26 9.84
CA GLY A 184 2.32 -7.80 9.70
C GLY A 184 1.97 -7.30 8.29
N ASN A 185 2.07 -8.15 7.27
CA ASN A 185 1.74 -7.82 5.88
C ASN A 185 0.42 -8.49 5.42
N VAL A 186 -0.39 -8.96 6.37
CA VAL A 186 -1.71 -9.53 6.09
C VAL A 186 -2.76 -8.66 6.78
N LEU A 187 -3.56 -7.93 6.01
CA LEU A 187 -4.72 -7.22 6.51
C LEU A 187 -5.87 -8.20 6.75
N ILE A 188 -6.60 -7.96 7.82
CA ILE A 188 -7.81 -8.71 8.17
C ILE A 188 -9.02 -7.79 8.03
N THR A 189 -10.16 -8.33 7.64
CA THR A 189 -11.44 -7.63 7.68
C THR A 189 -12.53 -8.59 8.13
N HIS A 190 -13.23 -8.22 9.20
CA HIS A 190 -14.33 -9.00 9.75
C HIS A 190 -15.65 -8.51 9.14
N ARG A 191 -16.45 -9.46 8.66
CA ARG A 191 -17.81 -9.20 8.18
C ARG A 191 -18.78 -10.09 8.96
N LYS A 192 -19.91 -9.53 9.38
CA LYS A 192 -20.87 -10.25 10.22
C LYS A 192 -21.34 -11.53 9.51
N GLY A 193 -21.15 -12.68 10.18
CA GLY A 193 -21.57 -13.98 9.67
C GLY A 193 -20.68 -14.57 8.58
N GLN A 194 -19.51 -13.98 8.31
CA GLN A 194 -18.54 -14.49 7.34
C GLN A 194 -17.18 -14.75 8.02
N PRO A 195 -16.38 -15.69 7.49
CA PRO A 195 -15.00 -15.85 7.93
C PRO A 195 -14.19 -14.56 7.66
N PRO A 196 -13.11 -14.31 8.43
CA PRO A 196 -12.25 -13.15 8.20
C PRO A 196 -11.71 -13.12 6.77
N LEU A 197 -11.84 -11.98 6.10
CA LEU A 197 -11.23 -11.72 4.80
C LEU A 197 -9.75 -11.41 5.03
N ALA A 198 -8.86 -12.17 4.40
CA ALA A 198 -7.41 -11.98 4.48
C ALA A 198 -6.86 -11.40 3.19
N ILE A 199 -6.09 -10.33 3.29
CA ILE A 199 -5.57 -9.57 2.15
C ILE A 199 -4.08 -9.35 2.36
N LEU A 200 -3.27 -9.86 1.43
CA LEU A 200 -1.83 -9.67 1.45
C LEU A 200 -1.48 -8.28 0.91
N MET A 201 -0.59 -7.57 1.61
CA MET A 201 -0.13 -6.22 1.25
C MET A 201 1.40 -6.16 1.22
N ASP A 202 1.93 -4.99 0.81
CA ASP A 202 3.37 -4.68 0.75
C ASP A 202 4.16 -5.48 -0.29
N PHE A 203 4.05 -5.02 -1.54
CA PHE A 203 4.77 -5.59 -2.69
C PHE A 203 6.16 -4.97 -2.91
N GLY A 204 6.69 -4.18 -1.97
CA GLY A 204 8.00 -3.53 -2.11
C GLY A 204 9.16 -4.52 -2.29
N SER A 205 9.02 -5.71 -1.72
CA SER A 205 9.98 -6.83 -1.82
C SER A 205 9.68 -7.81 -2.96
N ALA A 206 8.54 -7.63 -3.66
CA ALA A 206 8.10 -8.57 -4.67
C ALA A 206 8.96 -8.47 -5.94
N ARG A 207 9.39 -9.60 -6.48
CA ARG A 207 10.29 -9.70 -7.65
C ARG A 207 9.89 -10.91 -8.51
N PRO A 208 10.28 -10.97 -9.79
CA PRO A 208 10.22 -12.20 -10.56
C PRO A 208 10.87 -13.35 -9.78
N ALA A 209 10.12 -14.42 -9.56
CA ALA A 209 10.47 -15.58 -8.74
C ALA A 209 11.58 -16.41 -9.37
N ARG A 210 11.64 -16.44 -10.71
CA ARG A 210 12.71 -17.08 -11.45
C ARG A 210 13.76 -16.03 -11.78
N LYS A 211 14.95 -16.18 -11.20
CA LYS A 211 16.15 -15.47 -11.62
C LYS A 211 17.08 -16.46 -12.31
N GLU A 212 17.35 -16.23 -13.59
CA GLU A 212 18.50 -16.87 -14.22
C GLU A 212 19.76 -16.25 -13.62
N ILE A 213 20.65 -17.09 -13.10
CA ILE A 213 21.93 -16.65 -12.57
C ILE A 213 22.92 -16.73 -13.72
N CYS A 214 23.23 -15.58 -14.31
CA CYS A 214 24.13 -15.48 -15.45
C CYS A 214 25.54 -15.07 -15.02
N SER A 215 25.74 -14.69 -13.75
CA SER A 215 27.05 -14.30 -13.22
C SER A 215 27.26 -14.67 -11.76
N ARG A 216 28.54 -14.77 -11.36
CA ARG A 216 28.95 -14.97 -9.96
C ARG A 216 28.47 -13.83 -9.05
N SER A 217 28.43 -12.60 -9.56
CA SER A 217 27.94 -11.44 -8.81
C SER A 217 26.45 -11.54 -8.48
N GLU A 218 25.63 -11.99 -9.42
CA GLU A 218 24.19 -12.24 -9.20
C GLU A 218 23.95 -13.39 -8.20
N ALA A 219 24.78 -14.44 -8.27
CA ALA A 219 24.73 -15.56 -7.32
C ALA A 219 25.00 -15.10 -5.88
N LEU A 220 26.01 -14.24 -5.69
CA LEU A 220 26.38 -13.71 -4.37
C LEU A 220 25.30 -12.80 -3.81
N GLN A 221 24.68 -11.95 -4.64
CA GLN A 221 23.55 -11.13 -4.20
C GLN A 221 22.41 -12.01 -3.66
N LEU A 222 22.06 -13.10 -4.33
CA LEU A 222 21.04 -14.04 -3.87
C LEU A 222 21.37 -14.76 -2.55
N GLN A 223 22.65 -14.99 -2.26
CA GLN A 223 23.08 -15.61 -0.99
C GLN A 223 22.91 -14.66 0.21
N VAL A 224 23.15 -13.37 0.02
CA VAL A 224 23.01 -12.37 1.10
C VAL A 224 21.55 -12.27 1.58
N TRP A 225 20.57 -12.39 0.68
CA TRP A 225 19.14 -12.40 1.05
C TRP A 225 18.73 -13.62 1.88
N ARG A 226 19.54 -14.69 1.90
CA ARG A 226 19.21 -15.96 2.56
C ARG A 226 19.77 -16.08 3.98
N ILE A 227 20.64 -15.16 4.39
CA ILE A 227 21.38 -15.19 5.67
C ILE A 227 20.75 -14.26 6.73
N SER A 228 19.68 -13.52 6.39
CA SER A 228 19.01 -12.58 7.31
C SER A 228 17.73 -13.11 7.99
N ILE A 229 17.58 -14.44 8.07
CA ILE A 229 16.55 -15.13 8.89
C ILE A 229 17.23 -15.81 10.07
#